data_AF-A0A6L9YXQ5-F1
#
_entry.id   AF-A0A6L9YXQ5-F1
#
_cell.length_a   1.000
_cell.length_b   1.000
_cell.length_c   1.000
_cell.angle_alpha   90.00
_cell.angle_beta   90.00
_cell.angle_gamma   90.00
#
_symmetry.space_group_name_H-M   'P 1'
#
loop_
_entity.id
_entity.type
_entity.pdbx_description
1 polymer ?
#
loop_
_entity_poly.entity_id
_entity_poly.type
_entity_poly.pdbx_seq_one_letter_code
_entity_poly.pdbx_strand_id
1 'polypeptide(L)'
;MKKSKTRGFAPQSEWNRTNWRKLERVVFKLQKRIYRASSRGDVRVVKKLQKTLMKSWSAKMLAVRKVTQQNKGKKTAGIDGKKALTSKQRLNLVSTLKMPGRAMPTRRV
;
A
#
# COMPACT_ATOMS: atom_id res chain seq x y z
N MET A 1 5.45 -30.69 -6.74
CA MET A 1 5.02 -29.29 -6.53
C MET A 1 5.92 -28.63 -5.49
N LYS A 2 6.93 -27.85 -5.88
CA LYS A 2 7.84 -27.19 -4.93
C LYS A 2 7.25 -25.82 -4.52
N LYS A 3 6.74 -25.74 -3.28
CA LYS A 3 6.33 -24.46 -2.66
C LYS A 3 7.55 -23.54 -2.61
N SER A 4 7.47 -22.38 -3.25
CA SER A 4 8.53 -21.37 -3.22
C SER A 4 8.76 -20.91 -1.78
N LYS A 5 10.03 -20.81 -1.38
CA LYS A 5 10.48 -20.34 -0.05
C LYS A 5 9.98 -18.90 0.18
N THR A 6 8.81 -18.74 0.79
CA THR A 6 8.40 -17.47 1.40
C THR A 6 9.36 -17.21 2.56
N ARG A 7 10.29 -16.26 2.39
CA ARG A 7 11.19 -15.82 3.45
C ARG A 7 10.37 -15.51 4.70
N GLY A 8 10.62 -16.26 5.78
CA GLY A 8 10.10 -15.94 7.11
C GLY A 8 10.52 -14.51 7.45
N PHE A 9 9.53 -13.62 7.56
CA PHE A 9 9.71 -12.18 7.68
C PHE A 9 9.41 -11.80 9.14
N ALA A 10 10.41 -11.27 9.85
CA ALA A 10 10.29 -10.85 11.25
C ALA A 10 9.77 -9.40 11.28
N PRO A 11 8.52 -9.15 11.71
CA PRO A 11 7.84 -7.90 11.38
C PRO A 11 8.56 -6.64 11.89
N GLN A 12 8.90 -6.57 13.18
CA GLN A 12 9.38 -5.31 13.78
C GLN A 12 10.66 -4.74 13.13
N SER A 13 11.62 -5.60 12.73
CA SER A 13 12.90 -5.18 12.14
C SER A 13 12.77 -4.68 10.71
N GLU A 14 11.71 -5.04 10.00
CA GLU A 14 11.63 -4.85 8.55
C GLU A 14 11.12 -3.47 8.18
N TRP A 15 10.21 -2.87 8.97
CA TRP A 15 9.69 -1.54 8.66
C TRP A 15 10.82 -0.49 8.57
N ASN A 16 11.71 -0.48 9.57
CA ASN A 16 12.82 0.48 9.63
C ASN A 16 13.94 0.13 8.62
N ARG A 17 14.13 -1.16 8.32
CA ARG A 17 15.13 -1.64 7.33
C ARG A 17 14.60 -1.64 5.89
N THR A 18 13.35 -1.23 5.67
CA THR A 18 12.74 -1.23 4.34
C THR A 18 13.44 -0.21 3.44
N ASN A 19 13.94 -0.67 2.29
CA ASN A 19 14.44 0.23 1.24
C ASN A 19 13.27 0.88 0.50
N TRP A 20 12.83 2.03 1.01
CA TRP A 20 11.69 2.78 0.48
C TRP A 20 11.86 3.17 -0.99
N ARG A 21 13.06 3.60 -1.39
CA ARG A 21 13.37 3.99 -2.77
C ARG A 21 13.17 2.82 -3.74
N LYS A 22 13.47 1.59 -3.32
CA LYS A 22 13.22 0.39 -4.13
C LYS A 22 11.71 0.16 -4.31
N LEU A 23 10.91 0.32 -3.25
CA LEU A 23 9.46 0.17 -3.33
C LEU A 23 8.83 1.24 -4.24
N GLU A 24 9.26 2.49 -4.11
CA GLU A 24 8.84 3.61 -4.96
C GLU A 24 9.13 3.34 -6.43
N ARG A 25 10.33 2.87 -6.77
CA ARG A 25 10.68 2.51 -8.16
C ARG A 25 9.77 1.43 -8.72
N VAL A 26 9.42 0.41 -7.94
CA VAL A 26 8.51 -0.67 -8.38
C VAL A 26 7.12 -0.11 -8.67
N VAL A 27 6.58 0.69 -7.75
CA VAL A 27 5.25 1.31 -7.90
C VAL A 27 5.23 2.28 -9.08
N PHE A 28 6.26 3.11 -9.22
CA PHE A 28 6.39 4.07 -10.32
C PHE A 28 6.44 3.39 -11.69
N LYS A 29 7.18 2.28 -11.83
CA LYS A 29 7.19 1.49 -13.07
C LYS A 29 5.79 0.98 -13.42
N LEU A 30 5.03 0.51 -12.43
CA LEU A 30 3.66 0.03 -12.65
C LEU A 30 2.71 1.19 -13.03
N GLN A 31 2.84 2.35 -12.37
CA GLN A 31 2.10 3.56 -12.72
C GLN A 31 2.40 4.03 -14.16
N LYS A 32 3.67 4.02 -14.60
CA LYS A 32 4.01 4.32 -16.00
C LYS A 32 3.36 3.35 -16.99
N ARG A 33 3.26 2.06 -16.64
CA ARG A 33 2.57 1.08 -17.49
C ARG A 33 1.07 1.37 -17.58
N ILE A 34 0.45 1.78 -16.46
CA ILE A 34 -0.95 2.22 -16.44
C ILE A 34 -1.12 3.45 -17.35
N TYR A 35 -0.25 4.44 -17.21
CA TYR A 35 -0.26 5.65 -18.04
C TYR A 35 -0.15 5.30 -19.53
N ARG A 36 0.86 4.52 -19.92
CA ARG A 36 1.04 4.09 -21.33
C ARG A 36 -0.15 3.32 -21.90
N ALA A 37 -0.75 2.43 -21.11
CA ALA A 37 -1.96 1.70 -21.52
C ALA A 37 -3.16 2.65 -21.66
N SER A 38 -3.29 3.62 -20.74
CA SER A 38 -4.34 4.63 -20.80
C SER A 38 -4.20 5.52 -22.05
N SER A 39 -2.99 5.96 -22.38
CA SER A 39 -2.73 6.78 -23.56
C SER A 39 -3.05 6.06 -24.88
N ARG A 40 -3.06 4.73 -24.90
CA ARG A 40 -3.43 3.91 -26.06
C ARG A 40 -4.93 3.57 -26.12
N GLY A 41 -5.71 3.94 -25.10
CA GLY A 41 -7.12 3.55 -24.98
C GLY A 41 -7.35 2.11 -24.51
N ASP A 42 -6.32 1.40 -24.04
CA ASP A 42 -6.40 -0.01 -23.61
C ASP A 42 -7.07 -0.18 -22.23
N VAL A 43 -8.36 0.13 -22.12
CA VAL A 43 -9.11 0.15 -20.84
C VAL A 43 -9.03 -1.19 -20.10
N ARG A 44 -9.06 -2.32 -20.83
CA ARG A 44 -8.95 -3.66 -20.23
C ARG A 44 -7.59 -3.87 -19.55
N VAL A 45 -6.51 -3.40 -20.17
CA VAL A 45 -5.15 -3.47 -19.63
C VAL A 45 -5.00 -2.54 -18.43
N VAL A 46 -5.53 -1.31 -18.52
CA VAL A 46 -5.57 -0.36 -17.40
C VAL A 46 -6.21 -1.00 -16.17
N LYS A 47 -7.41 -1.57 -16.31
CA LYS A 47 -8.12 -2.24 -15.20
C LYS A 47 -7.30 -3.40 -14.60
N LYS A 48 -6.63 -4.20 -15.44
CA LYS A 48 -5.76 -5.31 -14.98
C LYS A 48 -4.54 -4.79 -14.20
N LEU A 49 -3.90 -3.73 -14.68
CA LEU A 49 -2.74 -3.13 -14.03
C LEU A 49 -3.11 -2.40 -12.74
N GLN A 50 -4.26 -1.71 -12.69
CA GLN A 50 -4.80 -1.12 -11.46
C GLN A 50 -5.08 -2.20 -10.40
N LYS A 51 -5.72 -3.32 -10.78
CA LYS A 51 -5.91 -4.48 -9.87
C LYS A 51 -4.57 -5.03 -9.36
N THR A 52 -3.55 -5.06 -10.21
CA THR A 52 -2.19 -5.47 -9.82
C THR A 52 -1.58 -4.49 -8.82
N LEU A 53 -1.73 -3.18 -9.06
CA LEU A 53 -1.24 -2.12 -8.17
C LEU A 53 -1.91 -2.20 -6.80
N MET A 54 -3.23 -2.36 -6.75
CA MET A 54 -3.99 -2.48 -5.48
C MET A 54 -3.60 -3.72 -4.65
N LYS A 55 -3.18 -4.81 -5.31
CA LYS A 55 -2.73 -6.04 -4.64
C LYS A 55 -1.25 -6.01 -4.26
N SER A 56 -0.46 -5.08 -4.81
CA SER A 56 0.99 -5.03 -4.61
C SER A 56 1.37 -4.71 -3.17
N TRP A 57 2.21 -5.55 -2.56
CA TRP A 57 2.77 -5.32 -1.23
C TRP A 57 3.54 -3.99 -1.16
N SER A 58 4.34 -3.67 -2.19
CA SER A 58 5.09 -2.40 -2.27
C SER A 58 4.16 -1.18 -2.25
N ALA A 59 3.01 -1.27 -2.94
CA ALA A 59 2.04 -0.18 -2.97
C ALA A 59 1.36 -0.02 -1.59
N LYS A 60 0.99 -1.13 -0.94
CA LYS A 60 0.41 -1.12 0.40
C LYS A 60 1.39 -0.56 1.44
N MET A 61 2.67 -0.94 1.39
CA MET A 61 3.73 -0.39 2.24
C MET A 61 3.83 1.14 2.13
N LEU A 62 3.87 1.66 0.89
CA LEU A 62 3.94 3.11 0.67
C LEU A 62 2.66 3.82 1.13
N ALA A 63 1.49 3.23 0.88
CA ALA A 63 0.21 3.78 1.33
C ALA A 63 0.14 3.89 2.87
N VAL A 64 0.52 2.82 3.58
CA VAL A 64 0.56 2.83 5.05
C VAL A 64 1.59 3.83 5.57
N ARG A 65 2.77 3.93 4.95
CA ARG A 65 3.76 4.96 5.32
C ARG A 65 3.22 6.37 5.13
N LYS A 66 2.54 6.62 4.01
CA LYS A 66 1.96 7.93 3.70
C LYS A 66 0.96 8.36 4.78
N VAL A 67 -0.01 7.50 5.06
CA VAL A 67 -1.08 7.77 6.05
C VAL A 67 -0.52 7.90 7.47
N THR A 68 0.38 6.99 7.87
CA THR A 68 0.79 6.89 9.29
C THR A 68 2.01 7.77 9.65
N GLN A 69 2.82 8.19 8.68
CA GLN A 69 4.06 8.92 8.95
C GLN A 69 4.21 10.25 8.21
N GLN A 70 3.61 10.43 7.02
CA GLN A 70 3.89 11.60 6.17
C GLN A 70 2.74 12.60 6.10
N ASN A 71 1.49 12.15 6.22
CA ASN A 71 0.33 13.04 6.13
C ASN A 71 0.27 14.03 7.31
N LYS A 72 -0.21 15.25 7.06
CA LYS A 72 -0.34 16.30 8.08
C LYS A 72 -1.22 15.84 9.26
N GLY A 73 -2.32 15.15 8.98
CA GLY A 73 -3.25 14.61 9.98
C GLY A 73 -2.84 13.30 10.67
N LYS A 74 -1.60 12.82 10.51
CA LYS A 74 -1.14 11.52 11.06
C LYS A 74 -1.24 11.36 12.58
N LYS A 75 -1.37 12.47 13.31
CA LYS A 75 -1.51 12.50 14.79
C LYS A 75 -2.98 12.47 15.25
N THR A 76 -3.92 12.71 14.33
CA THR A 76 -5.35 12.71 14.61
C THR A 76 -5.91 11.31 14.41
N ALA A 77 -6.63 10.80 15.40
CA ALA A 77 -7.33 9.54 15.26
C ALA A 77 -8.47 9.69 14.25
N GLY A 78 -8.57 8.75 13.31
CA GLY A 78 -9.68 8.69 12.36
C GLY A 78 -10.94 8.11 12.98
N ILE A 79 -11.88 7.68 12.14
CA ILE A 79 -13.07 6.93 12.56
C ILE A 79 -12.68 5.62 13.27
N ASP A 80 -11.53 5.05 12.92
CA ASP A 80 -10.98 3.84 13.53
C ASP A 80 -10.39 4.04 14.94
N GLY A 81 -10.32 5.29 15.43
CA GLY A 81 -9.82 5.63 16.76
C GLY A 81 -8.31 5.40 16.95
N LYS A 82 -7.58 4.97 15.92
CA LYS A 82 -6.17 4.59 16.02
C LYS A 82 -5.26 5.77 15.69
N LYS A 83 -4.24 5.98 16.52
CA LYS A 83 -3.17 6.98 16.31
C LYS A 83 -1.82 6.40 16.72
N ALA A 84 -0.73 7.02 16.26
CA ALA A 84 0.65 6.69 16.67
C ALA A 84 1.02 5.18 16.55
N LEU A 85 0.75 4.56 15.40
CA LEU A 85 1.01 3.12 15.19
C LEU A 85 2.50 2.75 15.34
N THR A 86 2.78 1.62 15.98
CA THR A 86 4.12 1.01 16.05
C THR A 86 4.51 0.35 14.73
N SER A 87 5.79 0.08 14.52
CA SER A 87 6.28 -0.58 13.29
C SER A 87 5.60 -1.93 13.02
N LYS A 88 5.42 -2.78 14.05
CA LYS A 88 4.65 -4.04 13.97
C LYS A 88 3.20 -3.80 13.57
N GLN A 89 2.54 -2.81 14.18
CA GLN A 89 1.16 -2.48 13.83
C GLN A 89 1.03 -2.01 12.37
N ARG A 90 2.01 -1.25 11.85
CA ARG A 90 2.03 -0.83 10.44
C ARG A 90 2.18 -2.02 9.50
N LEU A 91 3.06 -2.98 9.80
CA LEU A 91 3.21 -4.16 8.95
C LEU A 91 2.00 -5.10 9.00
N ASN A 92 1.41 -5.26 10.18
CA ASN A 92 0.13 -5.95 10.30
C ASN A 92 -0.91 -5.26 9.43
N LEU A 93 -1.01 -3.93 9.48
CA LEU A 93 -1.91 -3.16 8.62
C LEU A 93 -1.62 -3.39 7.13
N VAL A 94 -0.36 -3.43 6.70
CA VAL A 94 0.00 -3.74 5.30
C VAL A 94 -0.50 -5.13 4.87
N SER A 95 -0.36 -6.12 5.75
CA SER A 95 -0.79 -7.51 5.46
C SER A 95 -2.32 -7.64 5.39
N THR A 96 -3.04 -6.93 6.26
CA THR A 96 -4.50 -7.00 6.36
C THR A 96 -5.23 -5.99 5.48
N LEU A 97 -4.52 -5.00 4.92
CA LEU A 97 -5.11 -3.95 4.09
C LEU A 97 -5.81 -4.58 2.87
N LYS A 98 -7.13 -4.44 2.85
CA LYS A 98 -8.01 -4.80 1.74
C LYS A 98 -8.70 -3.52 1.26
N MET A 99 -8.96 -3.45 -0.04
CA MET A 99 -9.75 -2.36 -0.63
C MET A 99 -11.17 -2.89 -0.84
N PRO A 100 -12.11 -2.67 0.10
CA PRO A 100 -13.51 -2.97 -0.13
C PRO A 100 -14.09 -2.02 -1.20
N GLY A 101 -15.14 -2.44 -1.89
CA GLY A 101 -15.72 -1.66 -2.99
C GLY A 101 -16.43 -0.38 -2.56
N ARG A 102 -16.91 -0.29 -1.31
CA ARG A 102 -17.57 0.90 -0.76
C ARG A 102 -16.79 1.42 0.44
N ALA A 103 -16.50 2.72 0.45
CA ALA A 103 -15.88 3.40 1.57
C ALA A 103 -16.92 3.81 2.62
N MET A 104 -16.49 3.95 3.88
CA MET A 104 -17.31 4.58 4.91
C MET A 104 -17.45 6.09 4.63
N PRO A 105 -18.56 6.72 5.06
CA PRO A 105 -18.76 8.15 4.88
C PRO A 105 -17.69 8.97 5.62
N THR A 106 -17.37 10.15 5.09
CA THR A 106 -16.41 11.07 5.70
C THR A 106 -16.99 11.66 6.98
N ARG A 107 -16.21 11.71 8.07
CA ARG A 107 -16.57 12.44 9.28
C ARG A 107 -16.29 13.93 9.07
N ARG A 108 -17.31 14.78 9.20
CA ARG A 108 -17.17 16.24 9.26
C ARG A 108 -16.67 16.59 10.68
N VAL A 109 -15.57 17.33 10.76
CA VAL A 109 -14.91 17.79 12.00
C VAL A 109 -14.87 19.29 11.95
#